data_AF-A0A7U7HG09-F1
#
_entry.id   AF-A0A7U7HG09-F1
#
_cell.length_a   1.000
_cell.length_b   1.000
_cell.length_c   1.000
_cell.angle_alpha   90.00
_cell.angle_beta   90.00
_cell.angle_gamma   90.00
#
_symmetry.space_group_name_H-M   'P 1'
#
loop_
_entity.id
_entity.type
_entity.pdbx_description
1 polymer ?
#
loop_
_entity_poly.entity_id
_entity_poly.type
_entity_poly.pdbx_seq_one_letter_code
_entity_poly.pdbx_strand_id
1 'polypeptide(L)'
;MSKNIRFFLIFILGFTAYYFFDAFFFKSIQTFSKNLSHSKAVAHVTAYLITLIPLIITLKILLPKRNILDLLSLNKPIFKGFTLAFTGTLPMLIGYMIHFKAVNKIYFETLFINTLSSAFFEEIIFRAFLIGTIYRFTRLGFLSSALFGSLLFAQVHLYQSQNITELMEIFAITFLGSLFFAWVYFESEYNLWTAIFLHFLMNLYWEIFTVSENVSGNFYGNLYKLVSIVAITVIVIYAKRKNKLPFEITWKNLFIKTREVQS
;
A
#
# COMPACT_ATOMS: atom_id res chain seq x y z
N MET A 1 1.63 -29.36 -16.17
CA MET A 1 1.67 -28.51 -14.96
C MET A 1 0.26 -28.11 -14.59
N SER A 2 -0.17 -28.27 -13.33
CA SER A 2 -1.52 -27.87 -12.93
C SER A 2 -1.72 -26.36 -13.13
N LYS A 3 -2.94 -25.94 -13.45
CA LYS A 3 -3.27 -24.53 -13.71
C LYS A 3 -2.83 -23.61 -12.54
N ASN A 4 -2.93 -24.10 -11.31
CA ASN A 4 -2.52 -23.38 -10.11
C ASN A 4 -1.00 -23.24 -10.01
N ILE A 5 -0.23 -24.31 -10.26
CA ILE A 5 1.24 -24.24 -10.23
C ILE A 5 1.73 -23.28 -11.31
N ARG A 6 1.12 -23.31 -12.50
CA ARG A 6 1.45 -22.36 -13.58
C ARG A 6 1.21 -20.92 -13.16
N PHE A 7 0.09 -20.63 -12.49
CA PHE A 7 -0.24 -19.30 -12.00
C PHE A 7 0.84 -18.79 -11.04
N PHE A 8 1.15 -19.57 -10.00
CA PHE A 8 2.15 -19.16 -9.00
C PHE A 8 3.54 -18.99 -9.59
N LEU A 9 3.97 -19.87 -10.51
CA LEU A 9 5.28 -19.73 -11.14
C LEU A 9 5.39 -18.45 -11.98
N ILE A 10 4.40 -18.17 -12.83
CA ILE A 10 4.39 -16.93 -13.62
C ILE A 10 4.34 -15.71 -12.71
N PHE A 11 3.52 -15.76 -11.66
CA PHE A 11 3.40 -14.68 -10.68
C PHE A 11 4.73 -14.40 -9.97
N ILE A 12 5.39 -15.44 -9.45
CA ILE A 12 6.68 -15.33 -8.75
C ILE A 12 7.76 -14.82 -9.71
N LEU A 13 7.88 -15.41 -10.91
CA LEU A 13 8.85 -14.96 -11.91
C LEU A 13 8.63 -13.50 -12.31
N GLY A 14 7.38 -13.11 -12.49
CA GLY A 14 7.00 -11.75 -12.83
C GLY A 14 7.33 -10.73 -11.75
N PHE A 15 7.03 -11.06 -10.49
CA PHE A 15 7.40 -10.21 -9.36
C PHE A 15 8.91 -10.13 -9.15
N THR A 16 9.63 -11.25 -9.30
CA THR A 16 11.10 -11.29 -9.23
C THR A 16 11.73 -10.45 -10.34
N ALA A 17 11.20 -10.52 -11.56
CA ALA A 17 11.64 -9.67 -12.67
C ALA A 17 11.43 -8.19 -12.37
N TYR A 18 10.26 -7.81 -11.84
CA TYR A 18 10.01 -6.46 -11.33
C TYR A 18 11.03 -6.05 -10.26
N TYR A 19 11.20 -6.86 -9.23
CA TYR A 19 12.04 -6.55 -8.07
C TYR A 19 13.50 -6.25 -8.48
N PHE A 20 14.09 -7.11 -9.31
CA PHE A 20 15.45 -6.88 -9.79
C PHE A 20 15.53 -5.73 -10.81
N PHE A 21 14.52 -5.57 -11.67
CA PHE A 21 14.50 -4.45 -12.60
C PHE A 21 14.43 -3.12 -11.87
N ASP A 22 13.59 -3.01 -10.84
CA ASP A 22 13.52 -1.84 -9.97
C ASP A 22 14.85 -1.61 -9.25
N ALA A 23 15.37 -2.63 -8.56
CA ALA A 23 16.62 -2.53 -7.79
C ALA A 23 17.83 -2.06 -8.63
N PHE A 24 17.96 -2.53 -9.87
CA PHE A 24 19.11 -2.19 -10.72
C PHE A 24 18.92 -0.95 -11.59
N PHE A 25 17.70 -0.66 -12.03
CA PHE A 25 17.47 0.39 -13.05
C PHE A 25 16.74 1.62 -12.53
N PHE A 26 16.04 1.57 -11.39
CA PHE A 26 15.24 2.69 -10.89
C PHE A 26 16.05 3.98 -10.78
N LYS A 27 17.22 3.92 -10.13
CA LYS A 27 18.09 5.10 -9.93
C LYS A 27 18.64 5.65 -11.25
N SER A 28 19.00 4.77 -12.19
CA SER A 28 19.50 5.17 -13.51
C SER A 28 18.41 5.86 -14.33
N ILE A 29 17.20 5.29 -14.35
CA ILE A 29 16.03 5.88 -15.01
C ILE A 29 15.69 7.23 -14.38
N GLN A 30 15.61 7.29 -13.04
CA GLN A 30 15.33 8.52 -12.32
C GLN A 30 16.38 9.60 -12.62
N THR A 31 17.67 9.26 -12.65
CA THR A 31 18.73 10.23 -12.95
C THR A 31 18.62 10.74 -14.38
N PHE A 32 18.40 9.86 -15.34
CA PHE A 32 18.17 10.22 -16.74
C PHE A 32 16.95 11.14 -16.90
N SER A 33 15.81 10.76 -16.33
CA SER A 33 14.57 11.55 -16.39
C SER A 33 14.69 12.88 -15.67
N LYS A 34 15.47 12.96 -14.58
CA LYS A 34 15.74 14.22 -13.88
C LYS A 34 16.58 15.17 -14.74
N ASN A 35 17.58 14.65 -15.45
CA ASN A 35 18.40 15.46 -16.34
C ASN A 35 17.59 16.02 -17.52
N LEU A 36 16.56 15.29 -17.99
CA LEU A 36 15.69 15.72 -19.07
C LEU A 36 14.60 16.71 -18.61
N SER A 37 13.95 16.43 -17.48
CA SER A 37 12.78 17.20 -17.02
C SER A 37 13.13 18.35 -16.07
N HIS A 38 14.34 18.35 -15.51
CA HIS A 38 14.77 19.21 -14.40
C HIS A 38 13.89 19.14 -13.14
N SER A 39 13.03 18.12 -13.01
CA SER A 39 12.17 17.91 -11.85
C SER A 39 12.45 16.55 -11.20
N LYS A 40 12.70 16.55 -9.89
CA LYS A 40 12.88 15.31 -9.12
C LYS A 40 11.57 14.53 -9.04
N ALA A 41 10.44 15.23 -8.93
CA ALA A 41 9.11 14.62 -8.82
C ALA A 41 8.73 13.89 -10.13
N VAL A 42 8.87 14.56 -11.28
CA VAL A 42 8.61 13.94 -12.59
C VAL A 42 9.52 12.73 -12.80
N ALA A 43 10.82 12.89 -12.52
CA ALA A 43 11.78 11.81 -12.65
C ALA A 43 11.45 10.58 -11.81
N HIS A 44 10.98 10.79 -10.58
CA HIS A 44 10.61 9.72 -9.67
C HIS A 44 9.35 8.97 -10.14
N VAL A 45 8.33 9.70 -10.61
CA VAL A 45 7.12 9.11 -11.21
C VAL A 45 7.47 8.33 -12.48
N THR A 46 8.31 8.90 -13.36
CA THR A 46 8.76 8.22 -14.58
C THR A 46 9.50 6.93 -14.27
N ALA A 47 10.39 6.93 -13.27
CA ALA A 47 11.10 5.74 -12.85
C ALA A 47 10.14 4.63 -12.42
N TYR A 48 9.15 4.94 -11.57
CA TYR A 48 8.14 3.96 -11.16
C TYR A 48 7.26 3.47 -12.31
N LEU A 49 6.82 4.36 -13.20
CA LEU A 49 6.01 3.95 -14.36
C LEU A 49 6.74 2.94 -15.24
N ILE A 50 8.05 3.13 -15.43
CA ILE A 50 8.89 2.21 -16.19
C ILE A 50 9.14 0.93 -15.41
N THR A 51 9.48 1.02 -14.11
CA THR A 51 9.77 -0.19 -13.32
C THR A 51 8.53 -1.03 -13.08
N LEU A 52 7.31 -0.48 -13.14
CA LEU A 52 6.05 -1.23 -13.06
C LEU A 52 5.75 -2.12 -14.27
N ILE A 53 6.37 -1.90 -15.43
CA ILE A 53 6.05 -2.61 -16.68
C ILE A 53 6.05 -4.14 -16.53
N PRO A 54 7.04 -4.80 -15.88
CA PRO A 54 7.03 -6.24 -15.67
C PRO A 54 5.79 -6.73 -14.89
N LEU A 55 5.27 -5.96 -13.93
CA LEU A 55 4.05 -6.32 -13.20
C LEU A 55 2.83 -6.28 -14.12
N ILE A 56 2.72 -5.26 -14.97
CA ILE A 56 1.63 -5.12 -15.95
C ILE A 56 1.65 -6.26 -16.97
N ILE A 57 2.83 -6.61 -17.49
CA ILE A 57 3.03 -7.76 -18.38
C ILE A 57 2.61 -9.05 -17.67
N THR A 58 3.04 -9.25 -16.42
CA THR A 58 2.70 -10.44 -15.62
C THR A 58 1.19 -10.58 -15.45
N LEU A 59 0.49 -9.50 -15.10
CA LEU A 59 -0.97 -9.49 -15.00
C LEU A 59 -1.65 -9.86 -16.32
N LYS A 60 -1.15 -9.37 -17.46
CA LYS A 60 -1.69 -9.73 -18.79
C LYS A 60 -1.42 -11.16 -19.19
N ILE A 61 -0.27 -11.72 -18.82
CA ILE A 61 0.02 -13.14 -19.09
C ILE A 61 -0.91 -14.03 -18.24
N LEU A 62 -1.11 -13.68 -16.97
CA LEU A 62 -1.97 -14.45 -16.06
C LEU A 62 -3.46 -14.34 -16.42
N LEU A 63 -3.91 -13.12 -16.77
CA LEU A 63 -5.33 -12.76 -16.90
C LEU A 63 -5.56 -11.94 -18.18
N PRO A 64 -5.32 -12.51 -19.38
CA PRO A 64 -5.24 -11.75 -20.64
C PRO A 64 -6.51 -11.00 -21.03
N LYS A 65 -7.68 -11.57 -20.71
CA LYS A 65 -8.99 -11.00 -21.04
C LYS A 65 -9.42 -9.87 -20.11
N ARG A 66 -8.77 -9.69 -18.95
CA ARG A 66 -9.17 -8.68 -17.96
C ARG A 66 -8.51 -7.33 -18.22
N ASN A 67 -9.22 -6.25 -17.91
CA ASN A 67 -8.69 -4.89 -18.02
C ASN A 67 -7.68 -4.61 -16.89
N ILE A 68 -6.58 -3.90 -17.18
CA ILE A 68 -5.55 -3.58 -16.18
C ILE A 68 -6.11 -2.75 -15.02
N LEU A 69 -6.98 -1.79 -15.30
CA LEU A 69 -7.59 -0.95 -14.26
C LEU A 69 -8.45 -1.77 -13.30
N ASP A 70 -9.07 -2.85 -13.79
CA ASP A 70 -9.81 -3.80 -12.93
C ASP A 70 -8.87 -4.70 -12.14
N LEU A 71 -7.82 -5.23 -12.78
CA LEU A 71 -6.81 -6.06 -12.13
C LEU A 71 -6.09 -5.29 -11.01
N LEU A 72 -5.83 -4.00 -11.21
CA LEU A 72 -5.23 -3.12 -10.22
C LEU A 72 -6.24 -2.39 -9.32
N SER A 73 -7.55 -2.67 -9.44
CA SER A 73 -8.58 -2.02 -8.62
C SER A 73 -8.64 -0.48 -8.73
N LEU A 74 -8.13 0.08 -9.83
CA LEU A 74 -8.12 1.51 -10.13
C LEU A 74 -9.45 2.01 -10.73
N ASN A 75 -10.29 1.10 -11.23
CA ASN A 75 -11.63 1.39 -11.75
C ASN A 75 -12.69 1.69 -10.66
N LYS A 76 -12.28 1.79 -9.40
CA LYS A 76 -13.18 1.98 -8.24
C LYS A 76 -13.41 3.47 -7.94
N PRO A 77 -14.50 3.83 -7.23
CA PRO A 77 -14.83 5.24 -6.99
C PRO A 77 -13.79 5.94 -6.11
N ILE A 78 -13.07 6.91 -6.71
CA ILE A 78 -12.02 7.72 -6.06
C ILE A 78 -12.57 8.45 -4.84
N PHE A 79 -13.70 9.15 -5.00
CA PHE A 79 -14.29 9.96 -3.93
C PHE A 79 -14.72 9.13 -2.71
N LYS A 80 -15.21 7.91 -2.93
CA LYS A 80 -15.55 6.98 -1.83
C LYS A 80 -14.29 6.55 -1.06
N GLY A 81 -13.20 6.29 -1.77
CA GLY A 81 -11.92 5.96 -1.15
C GLY A 81 -11.35 7.13 -0.34
N PHE A 82 -11.38 8.34 -0.94
CA PHE A 82 -10.91 9.56 -0.29
C PHE A 82 -11.69 9.87 0.99
N THR A 83 -13.02 9.88 0.93
CA THR A 83 -13.86 10.23 2.09
C THR A 83 -13.69 9.26 3.24
N LEU A 84 -13.60 7.95 2.97
CA LEU A 84 -13.33 6.95 3.99
C LEU A 84 -11.94 7.13 4.62
N ALA A 85 -10.90 7.29 3.80
CA ALA A 85 -9.53 7.50 4.30
C ALA A 85 -9.43 8.79 5.12
N PHE A 86 -9.94 9.90 4.59
CA PHE A 86 -9.88 11.21 5.24
C PHE A 86 -10.62 11.22 6.58
N THR A 87 -11.86 10.75 6.63
CA THR A 87 -12.62 10.67 7.88
C THR A 87 -11.93 9.79 8.91
N GLY A 88 -11.33 8.70 8.45
CA GLY A 88 -10.56 7.78 9.27
C GLY A 88 -9.27 8.35 9.85
N THR A 89 -8.60 9.25 9.13
CA THR A 89 -7.33 9.86 9.54
C THR A 89 -7.48 11.23 10.20
N LEU A 90 -8.71 11.76 10.30
CA LEU A 90 -8.99 13.00 11.05
C LEU A 90 -8.44 12.99 12.49
N PRO A 91 -8.54 11.89 13.28
CA PRO A 91 -7.95 11.86 14.62
C PRO A 91 -6.44 12.09 14.61
N MET A 92 -5.73 11.57 13.60
CA MET A 92 -4.30 11.81 13.43
C MET A 92 -3.99 13.26 13.09
N LEU A 93 -4.73 13.85 12.15
CA LEU A 93 -4.58 15.27 11.81
C LEU A 93 -4.79 16.17 13.04
N ILE A 94 -5.90 15.99 13.75
CA ILE A 94 -6.25 16.78 14.94
C ILE A 94 -5.21 16.58 16.04
N GLY A 95 -4.86 15.33 16.32
CA GLY A 95 -3.87 15.00 17.33
C GLY A 95 -2.50 15.62 17.06
N TYR A 96 -2.09 15.60 15.80
CA TYR A 96 -0.82 16.17 15.38
C TYR A 96 -0.81 17.69 15.44
N MET A 97 -1.92 18.36 15.07
CA MET A 97 -2.07 19.80 15.25
C MET A 97 -1.94 20.25 16.71
N ILE A 98 -2.33 19.41 17.67
CA ILE A 98 -2.26 19.72 19.10
C ILE A 98 -0.84 19.50 19.66
N HIS A 99 -0.17 18.41 19.25
CA HIS A 99 1.06 17.95 19.91
C HIS A 99 2.35 18.26 19.14
N PHE A 100 2.28 18.59 17.85
CA PHE A 100 3.45 18.82 17.01
C PHE A 100 3.41 20.19 16.35
N LYS A 101 4.61 20.74 16.11
CA LYS A 101 4.76 21.95 15.31
C LYS A 101 4.69 21.61 13.83
N ALA A 102 4.10 22.50 13.04
CA ALA A 102 4.21 22.41 11.60
C ALA A 102 5.68 22.60 11.17
N VAL A 103 6.09 21.98 10.08
CA VAL A 103 7.42 22.18 9.52
C VAL A 103 7.60 23.62 9.05
N ASN A 104 8.76 24.20 9.34
CA ASN A 104 9.03 25.61 9.00
C ASN A 104 9.14 25.87 7.49
N LYS A 105 9.39 24.82 6.69
CA LYS A 105 9.55 24.92 5.25
C LYS A 105 9.09 23.64 4.56
N ILE A 106 8.24 23.79 3.55
CA ILE A 106 7.76 22.69 2.71
C ILE A 106 8.55 22.68 1.40
N TYR A 107 9.19 21.55 1.11
CA TYR A 107 9.85 21.30 -0.18
C TYR A 107 8.92 20.47 -1.06
N PHE A 108 8.21 21.13 -1.98
CA PHE A 108 7.14 20.51 -2.77
C PHE A 108 7.53 19.18 -3.43
N GLU A 109 8.68 19.11 -4.12
CA GLU A 109 9.08 17.88 -4.80
C GLU A 109 9.32 16.72 -3.82
N THR A 110 9.92 17.00 -2.66
CA THR A 110 10.18 15.97 -1.64
C THR A 110 8.88 15.55 -0.96
N LEU A 111 8.02 16.50 -0.62
CA LEU A 111 6.69 16.21 -0.08
C LEU A 111 5.90 15.33 -1.04
N PHE A 112 5.81 15.73 -2.31
CA PHE A 112 5.10 14.96 -3.34
C PHE A 112 5.63 13.52 -3.46
N ILE A 113 6.96 13.35 -3.47
CA ILE A 113 7.61 12.05 -3.56
C ILE A 113 7.28 11.19 -2.33
N ASN A 114 7.47 11.72 -1.13
CA ASN A 114 7.32 10.99 0.13
C ASN A 114 5.86 10.71 0.51
N THR A 115 4.91 11.48 -0.02
CA THR A 115 3.49 11.34 0.33
C THR A 115 2.67 10.75 -0.80
N LEU A 116 2.60 11.40 -1.96
CA LEU A 116 1.63 11.05 -3.00
C LEU A 116 2.18 9.97 -3.95
N SER A 117 3.41 10.16 -4.41
CA SER A 117 4.05 9.22 -5.33
C SER A 117 4.30 7.86 -4.65
N SER A 118 4.96 7.87 -3.49
CA SER A 118 5.20 6.65 -2.68
C SER A 118 3.90 5.90 -2.41
N ALA A 119 2.88 6.58 -1.85
CA ALA A 119 1.59 5.98 -1.57
C ALA A 119 0.95 5.37 -2.81
N PHE A 120 0.92 6.09 -3.93
CA PHE A 120 0.30 5.59 -5.15
C PHE A 120 0.97 4.30 -5.66
N PHE A 121 2.30 4.33 -5.79
CA PHE A 121 3.03 3.21 -6.38
C PHE A 121 3.13 2.01 -5.43
N GLU A 122 3.41 2.24 -4.15
CA GLU A 122 3.51 1.16 -3.18
C GLU A 122 2.18 0.42 -3.00
N GLU A 123 1.05 1.11 -3.00
CA GLU A 123 -0.27 0.46 -2.93
C GLU A 123 -0.57 -0.36 -4.19
N ILE A 124 -0.16 0.12 -5.38
CA ILE A 124 -0.27 -0.67 -6.62
C ILE A 124 0.58 -1.95 -6.53
N ILE A 125 1.84 -1.83 -6.10
CA ILE A 125 2.80 -2.94 -6.06
C ILE A 125 2.40 -3.97 -5.00
N PHE A 126 2.20 -3.52 -3.76
CA PHE A 126 2.03 -4.41 -2.63
C PHE A 126 0.58 -4.81 -2.41
N ARG A 127 -0.36 -3.85 -2.46
CA ARG A 127 -1.77 -4.11 -2.12
C ARG A 127 -2.53 -4.68 -3.32
N ALA A 128 -2.48 -4.04 -4.47
CA ALA A 128 -3.21 -4.53 -5.65
C ALA A 128 -2.51 -5.73 -6.33
N PHE A 129 -1.22 -5.59 -6.68
CA PHE A 129 -0.50 -6.65 -7.37
C PHE A 129 -0.14 -7.80 -6.42
N LEU A 130 0.72 -7.57 -5.43
CA LEU A 130 1.36 -8.66 -4.67
C LEU A 130 0.36 -9.44 -3.80
N ILE A 131 -0.47 -8.74 -3.03
CA ILE A 131 -1.46 -9.35 -2.13
C ILE A 131 -2.78 -9.58 -2.88
N GLY A 132 -3.29 -8.56 -3.55
CA GLY A 132 -4.60 -8.55 -4.20
C GLY A 132 -4.73 -9.59 -5.31
N THR A 133 -3.72 -9.78 -6.16
CA THR A 133 -3.75 -10.77 -7.24
C THR A 133 -3.84 -12.19 -6.70
N ILE A 134 -3.03 -12.51 -5.69
CA ILE A 134 -3.06 -13.82 -5.04
C ILE A 134 -4.42 -14.06 -4.39
N TYR A 135 -4.89 -13.10 -3.59
CA TYR A 135 -6.15 -13.24 -2.88
C TYR A 135 -7.35 -13.30 -3.83
N ARG A 136 -7.40 -12.53 -4.91
CA ARG A 136 -8.59 -12.48 -5.81
C ARG A 136 -8.69 -13.69 -6.72
N PHE A 137 -7.55 -14.14 -7.27
CA PHE A 137 -7.51 -15.10 -8.39
C PHE A 137 -6.93 -16.47 -8.02
N THR A 138 -6.72 -16.74 -6.74
CA THR A 138 -6.38 -18.08 -6.24
C THR A 138 -7.34 -18.49 -5.11
N ARG A 139 -7.14 -19.69 -4.56
CA ARG A 139 -7.87 -20.17 -3.37
C ARG A 139 -7.17 -19.83 -2.05
N LEU A 140 -6.06 -19.09 -2.06
CA LEU A 140 -5.41 -18.68 -0.81
C LEU A 140 -6.28 -17.66 -0.07
N GLY A 141 -6.38 -17.84 1.24
CA GLY A 141 -7.10 -16.95 2.14
C GLY A 141 -6.35 -15.65 2.41
N PHE A 142 -6.91 -14.80 3.26
CA PHE A 142 -6.38 -13.48 3.54
C PHE A 142 -4.94 -13.52 4.05
N LEU A 143 -4.66 -14.24 5.14
CA LEU A 143 -3.31 -14.32 5.70
C LEU A 143 -2.34 -15.02 4.76
N SER A 144 -2.74 -16.14 4.15
CA SER A 144 -1.88 -16.84 3.20
C SER A 144 -1.49 -16.00 1.99
N SER A 145 -2.32 -15.02 1.61
CA SER A 145 -2.01 -14.06 0.53
C SER A 145 -1.23 -12.85 1.04
N ALA A 146 -1.56 -12.34 2.22
CA ALA A 146 -1.04 -11.08 2.74
C ALA A 146 0.32 -11.21 3.44
N LEU A 147 0.62 -12.36 4.05
CA LEU A 147 1.83 -12.54 4.87
C LEU A 147 3.11 -12.27 4.08
N PHE A 148 3.30 -12.91 2.93
CA PHE A 148 4.52 -12.73 2.13
C PHE A 148 4.68 -11.28 1.66
N GLY A 149 3.59 -10.68 1.15
CA GLY A 149 3.63 -9.28 0.73
C GLY A 149 3.91 -8.31 1.87
N SER A 150 3.37 -8.56 3.05
CA SER A 150 3.59 -7.74 4.25
C SER A 150 5.01 -7.88 4.80
N LEU A 151 5.58 -9.09 4.76
CA LEU A 151 6.98 -9.33 5.14
C LEU A 151 7.95 -8.58 4.23
N LEU A 152 7.75 -8.67 2.91
CA LEU A 152 8.57 -7.92 1.95
C LEU A 152 8.41 -6.40 2.14
N PHE A 153 7.18 -5.95 2.36
CA PHE A 153 6.91 -4.53 2.62
C PHE A 153 7.65 -4.03 3.88
N ALA A 154 7.62 -4.77 4.97
CA ALA A 154 8.35 -4.42 6.19
C ALA A 154 9.88 -4.48 5.98
N GLN A 155 10.37 -5.48 5.24
CA GLN A 155 11.79 -5.64 4.95
C GLN A 155 12.37 -4.44 4.20
N VAL A 156 11.67 -3.91 3.19
CA VAL A 156 12.17 -2.77 2.41
C VAL A 156 12.19 -1.45 3.20
N HIS A 157 11.68 -1.42 4.44
CA HIS A 157 11.73 -0.26 5.33
C HIS A 157 12.83 -0.33 6.39
N LEU A 158 13.54 -1.45 6.50
CA LEU A 158 14.62 -1.63 7.48
C LEU A 158 15.83 -0.69 7.22
N TYR A 159 15.91 -0.02 6.07
CA TYR A 159 16.97 0.98 5.83
C TYR A 159 16.84 2.24 6.71
N GLN A 160 15.69 2.44 7.38
CA GLN A 160 15.39 3.66 8.14
C GLN A 160 16.14 3.77 9.48
N SER A 161 16.80 2.71 9.96
CA SER A 161 17.63 2.77 11.16
C SER A 161 18.79 1.78 11.08
N GLN A 162 19.74 1.92 11.99
CA GLN A 162 20.79 0.92 12.27
C GLN A 162 20.68 0.38 13.70
N ASN A 163 19.78 0.92 14.52
CA ASN A 163 19.53 0.48 15.88
C ASN A 163 18.58 -0.73 15.89
N ILE A 164 18.98 -1.84 16.52
CA ILE A 164 18.22 -3.10 16.51
C ILE A 164 16.80 -2.92 17.08
N THR A 165 16.64 -2.15 18.16
CA THR A 165 15.34 -1.90 18.79
C THR A 165 14.43 -1.12 17.84
N GLU A 166 14.94 -0.03 17.26
CA GLU A 166 14.18 0.75 16.26
C GLU A 166 13.84 -0.08 15.02
N LEU A 167 14.76 -0.94 14.56
CA LEU A 167 14.51 -1.85 13.44
C LEU A 167 13.38 -2.83 13.73
N MET A 168 13.32 -3.39 14.95
CA MET A 168 12.21 -4.24 15.37
C MET A 168 10.88 -3.48 15.39
N GLU A 169 10.88 -2.23 15.85
CA GLU A 169 9.70 -1.36 15.86
C GLU A 169 9.25 -1.00 14.44
N ILE A 170 10.16 -0.55 13.58
CA ILE A 170 9.92 -0.25 12.16
C ILE A 170 9.33 -1.48 11.48
N PHE A 171 9.94 -2.66 11.67
CA PHE A 171 9.44 -3.90 11.11
C PHE A 171 8.03 -4.21 11.58
N ALA A 172 7.78 -4.19 12.89
CA ALA A 172 6.48 -4.56 13.46
C ALA A 172 5.37 -3.60 13.02
N ILE A 173 5.60 -2.29 13.11
CA ILE A 173 4.64 -1.25 12.71
C ILE A 173 4.34 -1.36 11.21
N THR A 174 5.36 -1.52 10.38
CA THR A 174 5.21 -1.58 8.93
C THR A 174 4.54 -2.88 8.48
N PHE A 175 4.89 -4.02 9.10
CA PHE A 175 4.28 -5.32 8.84
C PHE A 175 2.80 -5.34 9.20
N LEU A 176 2.46 -4.92 10.43
CA LEU A 176 1.08 -4.85 10.89
C LEU A 176 0.28 -3.80 10.12
N GLY A 177 0.91 -2.66 9.80
CA GLY A 177 0.34 -1.65 8.92
C GLY A 177 -0.01 -2.22 7.54
N SER A 178 0.89 -2.99 6.92
CA SER A 178 0.63 -3.64 5.63
C SER A 178 -0.57 -4.58 5.67
N LEU A 179 -0.67 -5.41 6.72
CA LEU A 179 -1.84 -6.28 6.94
C LEU A 179 -3.12 -5.47 7.11
N PHE A 180 -3.08 -4.39 7.89
CA PHE A 180 -4.22 -3.50 8.09
C PHE A 180 -4.66 -2.83 6.79
N PHE A 181 -3.72 -2.30 5.99
CA PHE A 181 -4.01 -1.69 4.69
C PHE A 181 -4.61 -2.70 3.71
N ALA A 182 -4.10 -3.93 3.69
CA ALA A 182 -4.70 -5.01 2.91
C ALA A 182 -6.13 -5.31 3.36
N TRP A 183 -6.39 -5.35 4.68
CA TRP A 183 -7.75 -5.53 5.21
C TRP A 183 -8.68 -4.38 4.79
N VAL A 184 -8.26 -3.12 4.93
CA VAL A 184 -9.04 -1.94 4.49
C VAL A 184 -9.32 -2.00 2.99
N TYR A 185 -8.33 -2.36 2.18
CA TYR A 185 -8.49 -2.54 0.73
C TYR A 185 -9.59 -3.57 0.41
N PHE A 186 -9.55 -4.75 1.02
CA PHE A 186 -10.54 -5.80 0.78
C PHE A 186 -11.93 -5.44 1.31
N GLU A 187 -12.02 -4.91 2.54
CA GLU A 187 -13.30 -4.58 3.16
C GLU A 187 -13.99 -3.36 2.56
N SER A 188 -13.22 -2.49 1.88
CA SER A 188 -13.74 -1.38 1.07
C SER A 188 -14.08 -1.79 -0.38
N GLU A 189 -14.48 -3.06 -0.59
CA GLU A 189 -14.91 -3.60 -1.88
C GLU A 189 -13.82 -3.58 -2.95
N TYR A 190 -12.58 -3.87 -2.54
CA TYR A 190 -11.37 -3.81 -3.37
C TYR A 190 -11.12 -2.41 -3.93
N ASN A 191 -11.45 -1.35 -3.20
CA ASN A 191 -11.19 0.02 -3.61
C ASN A 191 -9.76 0.42 -3.25
N LEU A 192 -8.84 0.36 -4.22
CA LEU A 192 -7.44 0.70 -3.99
C LEU A 192 -7.27 2.16 -3.59
N TRP A 193 -8.16 3.06 -4.06
CA TRP A 193 -8.12 4.47 -3.69
C TRP A 193 -8.24 4.68 -2.19
N THR A 194 -8.97 3.82 -1.46
CA THR A 194 -9.03 3.88 0.00
C THR A 194 -7.64 3.70 0.61
N ALA A 195 -6.87 2.70 0.15
CA ALA A 195 -5.54 2.42 0.66
C ALA A 195 -4.52 3.49 0.24
N ILE A 196 -4.60 3.96 -1.02
CA ILE A 196 -3.78 5.07 -1.53
C ILE A 196 -3.99 6.33 -0.70
N PHE A 197 -5.24 6.77 -0.50
CA PHE A 197 -5.50 7.98 0.28
C PHE A 197 -5.18 7.79 1.76
N LEU A 198 -5.40 6.61 2.31
CA LEU A 198 -5.01 6.32 3.69
C LEU A 198 -3.50 6.49 3.87
N HIS A 199 -2.71 5.88 2.98
CA HIS A 199 -1.26 5.97 3.02
C HIS A 199 -0.81 7.42 2.81
N PHE A 200 -1.30 8.05 1.75
CA PHE A 200 -0.99 9.43 1.40
C PHE A 200 -1.26 10.38 2.56
N LEU A 201 -2.45 10.31 3.19
CA LEU A 201 -2.81 11.22 4.27
C LEU A 201 -1.98 10.97 5.53
N MET A 202 -1.72 9.72 5.90
CA MET A 202 -0.87 9.41 7.04
C MET A 202 0.56 9.92 6.83
N ASN A 203 1.15 9.73 5.64
CA ASN A 203 2.47 10.28 5.30
C ASN A 203 2.44 11.80 5.20
N LEU A 204 1.39 12.38 4.63
CA LEU A 204 1.25 13.84 4.52
C LEU A 204 1.25 14.47 5.90
N TYR A 205 0.45 13.94 6.83
CA TYR A 205 0.41 14.43 8.20
C TYR A 205 1.75 14.20 8.90
N TRP A 206 2.44 13.10 8.62
CA TRP A 206 3.79 12.87 9.11
C TRP A 206 4.81 13.90 8.62
N GLU A 207 4.73 14.29 7.35
CA GLU A 207 5.72 15.17 6.70
C GLU A 207 5.47 16.67 6.97
N ILE A 208 4.21 17.08 7.19
CA ILE A 208 3.89 18.50 7.47
C ILE A 208 4.02 18.86 8.95
N PHE A 209 4.12 17.88 9.85
CA PHE A 209 4.34 18.06 11.29
C PHE A 209 5.69 17.47 11.71
N THR A 210 6.38 18.08 12.67
CA THR A 210 7.67 17.57 13.18
C THR A 210 7.46 16.40 14.15
N VAL A 211 7.12 15.22 13.64
CA VAL A 211 6.77 14.05 14.46
C VAL A 211 8.02 13.27 14.90
N SER A 212 8.72 12.63 13.97
CA SER A 212 9.94 11.86 14.23
C SER A 212 10.68 11.59 12.92
N GLU A 213 11.95 11.18 13.02
CA GLU A 213 12.84 10.93 11.87
C GLU A 213 12.49 9.66 11.09
N ASN A 214 11.88 8.65 11.73
CA ASN A 214 11.53 7.38 11.09
C ASN A 214 10.17 6.84 11.56
N VAL A 215 9.70 5.74 10.93
CA VAL A 215 8.36 5.18 11.16
C VAL A 215 8.12 4.70 12.59
N SER A 216 9.18 4.34 13.35
CA SER A 216 9.06 3.94 14.77
C SER A 216 8.41 5.04 15.60
N GLY A 217 8.66 6.29 15.23
CA GLY A 217 7.94 7.44 15.71
C GLY A 217 8.24 7.85 17.14
N ASN A 218 7.23 8.43 17.78
CA ASN A 218 7.24 8.77 19.19
C ASN A 218 5.88 8.39 19.80
N PHE A 219 5.73 8.55 21.11
CA PHE A 219 4.50 8.18 21.82
C PHE A 219 3.23 8.80 21.20
N TYR A 220 3.17 10.12 21.05
CA TYR A 220 2.00 10.81 20.50
C TYR A 220 1.79 10.49 19.02
N GLY A 221 2.88 10.35 18.25
CA GLY A 221 2.84 9.92 16.85
C GLY A 221 2.11 8.59 16.70
N ASN A 222 2.53 7.59 17.47
CA ASN A 222 1.95 6.25 17.42
C ASN A 222 0.56 6.16 18.04
N LEU A 223 0.28 6.93 19.10
CA LEU A 223 -1.04 7.03 19.70
C LEU A 223 -2.09 7.46 18.66
N TYR A 224 -1.82 8.55 17.94
CA TYR A 224 -2.78 9.09 16.98
C TYR A 224 -2.89 8.28 15.68
N LYS A 225 -1.80 7.60 15.27
CA LYS A 225 -1.88 6.53 14.26
C LYS A 225 -2.84 5.43 14.71
N LEU A 226 -2.69 4.92 15.94
CA LEU A 226 -3.52 3.86 16.49
C LEU A 226 -5.00 4.28 16.59
N VAL A 227 -5.28 5.50 17.06
CA VAL A 227 -6.65 6.04 17.10
C VAL A 227 -7.25 6.10 15.70
N SER A 228 -6.49 6.50 14.68
CA SER A 228 -6.99 6.53 13.29
C SER A 228 -7.23 5.13 12.72
N ILE A 229 -6.36 4.16 13.03
CA ILE A 229 -6.58 2.75 12.69
C ILE A 229 -7.90 2.26 13.28
N VAL A 230 -8.13 2.49 14.57
CA VAL A 230 -9.37 2.12 15.26
C VAL A 230 -10.58 2.84 14.63
N ALA A 231 -10.47 4.14 14.34
CA ALA A 231 -11.52 4.91 13.71
C ALA A 231 -11.93 4.32 12.36
N ILE A 232 -10.96 4.00 11.49
CA ILE A 232 -11.21 3.37 10.19
C ILE A 232 -11.87 2.00 10.36
N THR A 233 -11.36 1.16 11.26
CA THR A 233 -11.95 -0.15 11.54
C THR A 233 -13.41 -0.02 11.96
N VAL A 234 -13.73 0.91 12.86
CA VAL A 234 -15.11 1.17 13.30
C VAL A 234 -15.98 1.68 12.17
N ILE A 235 -15.50 2.63 11.36
CA ILE A 235 -16.25 3.19 10.22
C ILE A 235 -16.57 2.09 9.20
N VAL A 236 -15.58 1.26 8.84
CA VAL A 236 -15.77 0.14 7.91
C VAL A 236 -16.79 -0.86 8.47
N ILE A 237 -16.63 -1.31 9.72
CA ILE A 237 -17.56 -2.26 10.35
C ILE A 237 -18.98 -1.67 10.41
N TYR A 238 -19.12 -0.42 10.83
CA TYR A 238 -20.41 0.26 10.93
C TYR A 238 -21.08 0.40 9.55
N ALA A 239 -20.34 0.86 8.54
CA ALA A 239 -20.86 1.00 7.19
C ALA A 239 -21.34 -0.34 6.61
N LYS A 240 -20.58 -1.42 6.82
CA LYS A 240 -20.96 -2.75 6.36
C LYS A 240 -22.20 -3.27 7.08
N ARG A 241 -22.28 -3.12 8.40
CA ARG A 241 -23.45 -3.52 9.19
C ARG A 241 -24.70 -2.72 8.79
N LYS A 242 -24.59 -1.40 8.66
CA LYS A 242 -25.68 -0.51 8.27
C LYS A 242 -26.25 -0.88 6.89
N ASN A 243 -25.36 -1.21 5.94
CA ASN A 243 -25.73 -1.57 4.58
C ASN A 243 -25.97 -3.08 4.37
N LYS A 244 -25.91 -3.89 5.43
CA LYS A 244 -26.04 -5.36 5.38
C LYS A 244 -25.07 -6.04 4.39
N LEU A 245 -23.88 -5.47 4.21
CA LEU A 245 -22.84 -6.01 3.34
C LEU A 245 -22.03 -7.10 4.08
N PRO A 246 -21.75 -8.25 3.46
CA PRO A 246 -20.92 -9.29 4.06
C PRO A 246 -19.46 -8.83 4.17
N PHE A 247 -18.76 -9.27 5.21
CA PHE A 247 -17.31 -9.12 5.31
C PHE A 247 -16.61 -9.99 4.27
N GLU A 248 -15.60 -9.41 3.62
CA GLU A 248 -14.80 -10.15 2.64
C GLU A 248 -13.87 -11.10 3.37
N ILE A 249 -13.29 -10.67 4.49
CA ILE A 249 -12.39 -11.45 5.33
C ILE A 249 -13.15 -11.96 6.55
N THR A 250 -13.16 -13.27 6.71
CA THR A 250 -13.80 -14.00 7.79
C THR A 250 -12.88 -15.09 8.31
N TRP A 251 -13.17 -15.65 9.48
CA TRP A 251 -12.42 -16.80 9.99
C TRP A 251 -12.42 -18.00 9.04
N LYS A 252 -13.47 -18.16 8.23
CA LYS A 252 -13.61 -19.28 7.29
C LYS A 252 -12.68 -19.19 6.08
N ASN A 253 -12.21 -17.99 5.73
CA ASN A 253 -11.40 -17.75 4.54
C ASN A 253 -10.04 -17.10 4.87
N LEU A 254 -9.59 -17.27 6.11
CA LEU A 254 -8.35 -16.69 6.62
C LEU A 254 -7.11 -17.31 5.96
N PHE A 255 -7.10 -18.64 5.75
CA PHE A 255 -5.97 -19.36 5.14
C PHE A 255 -6.30 -19.96 3.77
N ILE A 256 -7.51 -20.50 3.59
CA ILE A 256 -7.96 -21.08 2.31
C ILE A 256 -9.41 -20.66 2.07
N LYS A 257 -9.71 -20.26 0.84
CA LYS A 257 -11.06 -19.92 0.37
C LYS A 257 -11.69 -21.12 -0.32
N THR A 258 -13.01 -21.25 -0.22
CA THR A 258 -13.77 -22.27 -0.93
C THR A 258 -13.81 -22.02 -2.44
N ARG A 259 -13.70 -20.75 -2.88
CA ARG A 259 -13.73 -20.32 -4.29
C ARG A 259 -12.80 -19.11 -4.52
N GLU A 260 -12.43 -18.89 -5.77
CA GLU A 260 -11.83 -17.64 -6.23
C GLU A 260 -12.88 -16.53 -6.13
N VAL A 261 -12.49 -15.30 -5.76
CA VAL A 261 -13.48 -14.23 -5.48
C VAL A 261 -13.85 -13.49 -6.77
N GLN A 262 -12.93 -13.42 -7.72
CA GLN A 262 -13.14 -12.72 -8.99
C GLN A 262 -12.55 -13.52 -10.16
N SER A 263 -12.84 -14.83 -10.25
CA SER A 263 -12.48 -15.65 -11.43
C SER A 263 -13.18 -15.17 -12.69
#